data_AF-A0A284RWC1-F1
#
_entry.id   AF-A0A284RWC1-F1
#
_cell.length_a   1.000
_cell.length_b   1.000
_cell.length_c   1.000
_cell.angle_alpha   90.00
_cell.angle_beta   90.00
_cell.angle_gamma   90.00
#
_symmetry.space_group_name_H-M   'P 1'
#
loop_
_entity.id
_entity.type
_entity.pdbx_description
1 polymer ?
#
loop_
_entity_poly.entity_id
_entity_poly.type
_entity_poly.pdbx_seq_one_letter_code
_entity_poly.pdbx_strand_id
1 'polypeptide(L)'
;MTTVQIECVNQSWAELCYSVNQVLQAGNGDPHRIQLQLNELALWEQYWTEAQVDFSDEYVAIINARLLSMRSSLSEAFFISNDPPKEPPLLQPKSKVYTGRKGRPCADIHPSILALLTHTHGSAPKIAHLFGTHARTISRHQQDAGLKEPGQAPFQTVIDANGEEHTIHTPTRPKMSDISDEDLDKLIDGIHAICPGFGHPQIKAAVA
;
A
#
# COMPACT_ATOMS: atom_id res chain seq x y z
N MET A 1 -50.01 10.76 3.71
CA MET A 1 -49.06 10.83 2.58
C MET A 1 -49.58 10.24 1.27
N THR A 2 -49.20 10.81 0.12
CA THR A 2 -49.29 10.12 -1.18
C THR A 2 -48.13 9.13 -1.33
N THR A 3 -48.30 8.07 -2.12
CA THR A 3 -47.24 7.10 -2.44
C THR A 3 -45.94 7.77 -2.91
N VAL A 4 -46.07 8.87 -3.63
CA VAL A 4 -44.97 9.71 -4.13
C VAL A 4 -44.11 10.30 -3.00
N GLN A 5 -44.72 10.74 -1.89
CA GLN A 5 -43.97 11.34 -0.78
C GLN A 5 -43.12 10.29 -0.04
N ILE A 6 -43.65 9.08 0.13
CA ILE A 6 -42.92 7.95 0.73
C ILE A 6 -41.73 7.55 -0.15
N GLU A 7 -41.93 7.49 -1.48
CA GLU A 7 -40.85 7.21 -2.43
C GLU A 7 -39.74 8.27 -2.38
N CYS A 8 -40.09 9.56 -2.31
CA CYS A 8 -39.11 10.63 -2.17
C CYS A 8 -38.28 10.52 -0.88
N VAL A 9 -38.93 10.22 0.25
CA VAL A 9 -38.22 10.02 1.53
C VAL A 9 -37.26 8.84 1.43
N ASN A 10 -37.71 7.71 0.87
CA ASN A 10 -36.88 6.51 0.72
C ASN A 10 -35.69 6.73 -0.24
N GLN A 11 -35.90 7.46 -1.33
CA GLN A 11 -34.83 7.81 -2.25
C GLN A 11 -33.79 8.71 -1.59
N SER A 12 -34.23 9.80 -0.94
CA SER A 12 -33.32 10.71 -0.23
C SER A 12 -32.54 10.00 0.88
N TRP A 13 -33.17 9.05 1.58
CA TRP A 13 -32.52 8.22 2.58
C TRP A 13 -31.43 7.34 1.98
N ALA A 14 -31.69 6.71 0.83
CA ALA A 14 -30.70 5.89 0.14
C ALA A 14 -29.50 6.72 -0.34
N GLU A 15 -29.74 7.91 -0.87
CA GLU A 15 -28.70 8.86 -1.28
C GLU A 15 -27.84 9.31 -0.08
N LEU A 16 -28.47 9.64 1.05
CA LEU A 16 -27.76 9.97 2.30
C LEU A 16 -26.90 8.79 2.78
N CYS A 17 -27.44 7.57 2.83
CA CYS A 17 -26.69 6.37 3.21
C CYS A 17 -25.46 6.19 2.32
N TYR A 18 -25.62 6.37 1.00
CA TYR A 18 -24.53 6.23 0.04
C TYR A 18 -23.46 7.31 0.25
N SER A 19 -23.86 8.57 0.43
CA SER A 19 -22.93 9.68 0.66
C SER A 19 -22.14 9.50 1.96
N VAL A 20 -22.81 9.17 3.06
CA VAL A 20 -22.17 8.92 4.36
C VAL A 20 -21.17 7.77 4.25
N ASN A 21 -21.53 6.66 3.60
CA ASN A 21 -20.61 5.54 3.41
C ASN A 21 -19.40 5.92 2.55
N GLN A 22 -19.59 6.70 1.49
CA GLN A 22 -18.47 7.22 0.71
C GLN A 22 -17.54 8.10 1.54
N VAL A 23 -18.08 9.01 2.35
CA VAL A 23 -17.28 9.90 3.20
C VAL A 23 -16.55 9.12 4.28
N LEU A 24 -17.17 8.11 4.90
CA LEU A 24 -16.50 7.26 5.88
C LEU A 24 -15.37 6.42 5.26
N GLN A 25 -15.52 5.98 4.01
CA GLN A 25 -14.47 5.22 3.32
C GLN A 25 -13.33 6.10 2.79
N ALA A 26 -13.66 7.29 2.28
CA ALA A 26 -12.70 8.18 1.61
C ALA A 26 -12.13 9.28 2.53
N GLY A 27 -12.80 9.59 3.63
CA GLY A 27 -12.55 10.77 4.47
C GLY A 27 -11.43 10.61 5.49
N ASN A 28 -10.61 9.56 5.42
CA ASN A 28 -9.41 9.45 6.25
C ASN A 28 -8.44 10.61 5.93
N GLY A 29 -8.49 11.66 6.75
CA GLY A 29 -7.60 12.83 6.66
C GLY A 29 -8.22 14.11 6.11
N ASP A 30 -9.52 14.15 5.78
CA ASP A 30 -10.23 15.37 5.37
C ASP A 30 -11.35 15.74 6.36
N PRO A 31 -11.01 16.49 7.43
CA PRO A 31 -11.99 16.87 8.46
C PRO A 31 -13.06 17.82 7.90
N HIS A 32 -12.76 18.57 6.84
CA HIS A 32 -13.72 19.49 6.24
C HIS A 32 -14.85 18.75 5.53
N ARG A 33 -14.51 17.70 4.77
CA ARG A 33 -15.50 16.86 4.09
C ARG A 33 -16.39 16.11 5.08
N ILE A 34 -15.84 15.64 6.19
CA ILE A 34 -16.63 15.01 7.27
C ILE A 34 -17.57 16.04 7.92
N GLN A 35 -17.11 17.26 8.16
CA GLN A 35 -17.94 18.34 8.71
C GLN A 35 -19.11 18.72 7.78
N LEU A 36 -18.86 18.77 6.46
CA LEU A 36 -19.91 19.02 5.48
C LEU A 36 -20.99 17.93 5.54
N GLN A 37 -20.58 16.66 5.62
CA GLN A 37 -21.51 15.53 5.72
C GLN A 37 -22.32 15.54 7.02
N LEU A 38 -21.72 15.97 8.14
CA LEU A 38 -22.43 16.16 9.41
C LEU A 38 -23.52 17.25 9.30
N ASN A 39 -23.25 18.33 8.56
CA ASN A 39 -24.24 19.38 8.31
C ASN A 39 -25.38 18.86 7.43
N GLU A 40 -25.08 18.10 6.36
CA GLU A 40 -26.09 17.47 5.51
C GLU A 40 -26.97 16.49 6.29
N LEU A 41 -26.37 15.68 7.18
CA LEU A 41 -27.10 14.78 8.07
C LEU A 41 -28.04 15.57 8.99
N ALA A 42 -27.59 16.69 9.55
CA ALA A 42 -28.42 17.54 10.40
C ALA A 42 -29.60 18.17 9.63
N LEU A 43 -29.40 18.58 8.37
CA LEU A 43 -30.48 19.06 7.51
C LEU A 43 -31.50 17.95 7.21
N TRP A 44 -31.04 16.72 6.96
CA TRP A 44 -31.93 15.59 6.74
C TRP A 44 -32.72 15.22 8.00
N GLU A 45 -32.10 15.27 9.19
CA GLU A 45 -32.79 15.06 10.48
C GLU A 45 -33.93 16.07 10.69
N GLN A 46 -33.73 17.34 10.33
CA GLN A 46 -34.77 18.36 10.41
C GLN A 46 -35.95 18.01 9.49
N TYR A 47 -35.67 17.69 8.22
CA TYR A 47 -36.68 17.24 7.26
C TYR A 47 -37.43 15.99 7.76
N TRP A 48 -36.71 15.01 8.30
CA TRP A 48 -37.26 13.78 8.83
C TRP A 48 -38.19 14.01 10.03
N THR A 49 -37.86 14.96 10.91
CA THR A 49 -38.68 15.30 12.09
C THR A 49 -40.09 15.76 11.70
N GLU A 50 -40.21 16.43 10.54
CA GLU A 50 -41.49 16.87 9.98
C GLU A 50 -42.21 15.72 9.25
N ALA A 51 -41.45 14.89 8.51
CA ALA A 51 -42.00 13.80 7.70
C ALA A 51 -42.42 12.56 8.50
N GLN A 52 -41.83 12.31 9.68
CA GLN A 52 -42.04 11.08 10.46
C GLN A 52 -43.49 10.85 10.90
N VAL A 53 -44.32 11.90 10.96
CA VAL A 53 -45.73 11.84 11.40
C VAL A 53 -46.57 10.92 10.49
N ASP A 54 -46.16 10.75 9.23
CA ASP A 54 -46.84 9.90 8.26
C ASP A 54 -46.37 8.42 8.27
N PHE A 55 -45.39 8.06 9.12
CA PHE A 55 -44.79 6.72 9.16
C PHE A 55 -45.18 5.94 10.42
N SER A 56 -44.99 4.62 10.41
CA SER A 56 -45.21 3.79 11.59
C SER A 56 -44.12 4.01 12.64
N ASP A 57 -44.48 3.90 13.92
CA ASP A 57 -43.53 4.05 15.05
C ASP A 57 -42.32 3.11 14.93
N GLU A 58 -42.52 1.88 14.41
CA GLU A 58 -41.45 0.93 14.16
C GLU A 58 -40.47 1.43 13.09
N TYR A 59 -40.98 1.95 11.97
CA TYR A 59 -40.14 2.51 10.92
C TYR A 59 -39.38 3.73 11.42
N VAL A 60 -40.04 4.58 12.21
CA VAL A 60 -39.43 5.75 12.82
C VAL A 60 -38.30 5.39 13.77
N ALA A 61 -38.50 4.39 14.61
CA ALA A 61 -37.45 3.88 15.51
C ALA A 61 -36.22 3.38 14.74
N ILE A 62 -36.43 2.66 13.62
CA ILE A 62 -35.34 2.15 12.78
C ILE A 62 -34.52 3.30 12.17
N ILE A 63 -35.19 4.29 11.58
CA ILE A 63 -34.51 5.43 10.95
C ILE A 63 -33.75 6.25 12.00
N ASN A 64 -34.36 6.53 13.15
CA ASN A 64 -33.71 7.27 14.24
C ASN A 64 -32.48 6.54 14.79
N ALA A 65 -32.56 5.22 14.96
CA ALA A 65 -31.41 4.41 15.39
C ALA A 65 -30.26 4.46 14.35
N ARG A 66 -30.58 4.43 13.06
CA ARG A 66 -29.58 4.52 11.98
C ARG A 66 -28.97 5.92 11.87
N LEU A 67 -29.76 6.98 12.01
CA LEU A 67 -29.27 8.35 12.07
C LEU A 67 -28.27 8.56 13.20
N LEU A 68 -28.60 8.07 14.40
CA LEU A 68 -27.71 8.12 15.55
C LEU A 68 -26.39 7.39 15.25
N SER A 69 -26.47 6.19 14.67
CA SER A 69 -25.28 5.43 14.27
C SER A 69 -24.42 6.18 13.24
N MET A 70 -25.02 6.81 12.22
CA MET A 70 -24.29 7.59 11.22
C MET A 70 -23.59 8.79 11.83
N ARG A 71 -24.29 9.54 12.71
CA ARG A 71 -23.72 10.67 13.44
C ARG A 71 -22.54 10.23 14.30
N SER A 72 -22.67 9.14 15.05
CA SER A 72 -21.58 8.61 15.88
C SER A 72 -20.37 8.24 15.03
N SER A 73 -20.56 7.50 13.93
CA SER A 73 -19.45 7.11 13.04
C SER A 73 -18.75 8.32 12.40
N LEU A 74 -19.51 9.32 11.93
CA LEU A 74 -18.94 10.54 11.36
C LEU A 74 -18.20 11.37 12.42
N SER A 75 -18.72 11.42 13.65
CA SER A 75 -18.07 12.13 14.76
C SER A 75 -16.76 11.46 15.15
N GLU A 76 -16.74 10.13 15.24
CA GLU A 76 -15.52 9.36 15.49
C GLU A 76 -14.49 9.56 14.37
N ALA A 77 -14.92 9.49 13.11
CA ALA A 77 -14.07 9.77 11.96
C ALA A 77 -13.52 11.21 11.98
N PHE A 78 -14.31 12.20 12.39
CA PHE A 78 -13.88 13.57 12.55
C PHE A 78 -12.79 13.72 13.62
N PHE A 79 -12.94 13.05 14.77
CA PHE A 79 -11.90 13.04 15.82
C PHE A 79 -10.60 12.38 15.33
N ILE A 80 -10.70 11.22 14.68
CA ILE A 80 -9.55 10.52 14.09
C ILE A 80 -8.85 11.38 13.03
N SER A 81 -9.63 12.11 12.21
CA SER A 81 -9.07 12.96 11.15
C SER A 81 -8.40 14.23 11.68
N ASN A 82 -8.84 14.77 12.82
CA ASN A 82 -8.21 15.94 13.44
C ASN A 82 -6.94 15.60 14.22
N ASP A 83 -6.83 14.36 14.71
CA ASP A 83 -5.63 13.84 15.35
C ASP A 83 -5.20 12.55 14.63
N PRO A 84 -4.71 12.66 13.38
CA PRO A 84 -4.24 11.49 12.67
C PRO A 84 -3.11 10.87 13.49
N PRO A 85 -3.13 9.55 13.77
CA PRO A 85 -2.06 8.92 14.52
C PRO A 85 -0.73 9.26 13.85
N LYS A 86 0.19 9.89 14.61
CA LYS A 86 1.48 10.41 14.13
C LYS A 86 2.30 9.38 13.35
N GLU A 87 2.05 8.10 13.59
CA GLU A 87 2.64 7.00 12.85
C GLU A 87 1.52 6.01 12.46
N PRO A 88 1.56 5.42 11.25
CA PRO A 88 0.64 4.35 10.90
C PRO A 88 0.75 3.24 11.96
N PRO A 89 -0.36 2.60 12.37
CA PRO A 89 -0.32 1.55 13.38
C PRO A 89 0.62 0.45 12.88
N LEU A 90 1.78 0.34 13.54
CA LEU A 90 2.74 -0.71 13.23
C LEU A 90 2.05 -2.03 13.56
N LEU A 91 1.87 -2.88 12.56
CA LEU A 91 1.44 -4.25 12.77
C LEU A 91 2.55 -4.91 13.58
N GLN A 92 2.32 -5.07 14.89
CA GLN A 92 3.34 -5.66 15.74
C GLN A 92 3.48 -7.15 15.37
N PRO A 93 4.71 -7.65 15.12
CA PRO A 93 4.94 -9.09 14.99
C PRO A 93 4.36 -9.82 16.21
N LYS A 94 3.73 -10.97 15.97
CA LYS A 94 2.94 -11.69 16.99
C LYS A 94 3.78 -12.06 18.21
N SER A 95 5.07 -12.35 18.00
CA SER A 95 6.05 -12.51 19.06
C SER A 95 7.48 -12.42 18.50
N LYS A 96 8.46 -12.16 19.38
CA LYS A 96 9.88 -12.38 19.07
C LYS A 96 10.21 -13.83 19.43
N VAL A 97 10.55 -14.65 18.45
CA VAL A 97 10.96 -16.03 18.71
C VAL A 97 12.44 -16.06 19.03
N TYR A 98 12.76 -16.45 20.26
CA TYR A 98 14.13 -16.67 20.73
C TYR A 98 14.53 -18.11 20.40
N THR A 99 15.39 -18.29 19.39
CA THR A 99 15.85 -19.61 18.95
C THR A 99 17.03 -20.17 19.77
N GLY A 100 17.38 -19.53 20.89
CA GLY A 100 18.51 -19.92 21.75
C GLY A 100 19.91 -19.75 21.15
N ARG A 101 20.02 -19.40 19.86
CA ARG A 101 21.29 -19.11 19.19
C ARG A 101 21.64 -17.63 19.35
N LYS A 102 22.93 -17.33 19.52
CA LYS A 102 23.44 -15.94 19.47
C LYS A 102 23.06 -15.32 18.12
N GLY A 103 22.15 -14.35 18.13
CA GLY A 103 21.64 -13.70 16.93
C GLY A 103 20.41 -12.83 17.22
N ARG A 104 19.98 -12.02 16.24
CA ARG A 104 18.77 -11.20 16.34
C ARG A 104 17.54 -12.13 16.34
N PRO A 105 16.62 -12.05 17.33
CA PRO A 105 15.39 -12.83 17.34
C PRO A 105 14.60 -12.65 16.03
N CYS A 106 14.06 -13.75 15.51
CA CYS A 106 13.23 -13.70 14.31
C CYS A 106 11.85 -13.14 14.68
N ALA A 107 11.33 -12.23 13.85
CA ALA A 107 9.97 -11.73 13.99
C ALA A 107 9.02 -12.80 13.47
N ASP A 108 8.13 -13.32 14.31
CA ASP A 108 7.14 -14.29 13.85
C ASP A 108 5.94 -13.57 13.24
N ILE A 109 5.70 -13.83 11.95
CA ILE A 109 4.63 -13.22 11.15
C ILE A 109 3.70 -14.32 10.68
N HIS A 110 2.41 -14.15 10.99
CA HIS A 110 1.42 -15.16 10.65
C HIS A 110 1.27 -15.32 9.13
N PRO A 111 1.33 -16.56 8.57
CA PRO A 111 1.32 -16.78 7.13
C PRO A 111 0.08 -16.22 6.41
N SER A 112 -1.11 -16.32 7.03
CA SER A 112 -2.35 -15.81 6.41
C SER A 112 -2.37 -14.28 6.28
N ILE A 113 -1.84 -13.56 7.27
CA ILE A 113 -1.72 -12.09 7.22
C ILE A 113 -0.70 -11.72 6.15
N LEU A 114 0.42 -12.44 6.10
CA LEU A 114 1.44 -12.22 5.09
C LEU A 114 0.92 -12.48 3.67
N ALA A 115 0.08 -13.51 3.47
CA ALA A 115 -0.55 -13.80 2.19
C ALA A 115 -1.48 -12.67 1.75
N LEU A 116 -2.36 -12.19 2.65
CA LEU A 116 -3.25 -11.07 2.38
C LEU A 116 -2.47 -9.80 2.01
N LEU A 117 -1.44 -9.46 2.79
CA LEU A 117 -0.63 -8.26 2.56
C LEU A 117 0.22 -8.36 1.29
N THR A 118 0.66 -9.58 0.93
CA THR A 118 1.36 -9.82 -0.33
C THR A 118 0.43 -9.59 -1.52
N HIS A 119 -0.83 -10.00 -1.41
CA HIS A 119 -1.84 -9.76 -2.45
C HIS A 119 -2.21 -8.26 -2.57
N THR A 120 -2.35 -7.54 -1.46
CA THR A 120 -2.81 -6.14 -1.47
C THR A 120 -1.70 -5.13 -1.78
N HIS A 121 -0.51 -5.29 -1.21
CA HIS A 121 0.59 -4.32 -1.34
C HIS A 121 1.63 -4.72 -2.39
N GLY A 122 1.68 -5.99 -2.79
CA GLY A 122 2.52 -6.55 -3.85
C GLY A 122 4.02 -6.66 -3.52
N SER A 123 4.59 -5.67 -2.82
CA SER A 123 6.05 -5.59 -2.61
C SER A 123 6.47 -5.73 -1.13
N ALA A 124 7.52 -6.53 -0.91
CA ALA A 124 8.10 -6.76 0.42
C ALA A 124 8.52 -5.46 1.15
N PRO A 125 9.06 -4.41 0.50
CA PRO A 125 9.40 -3.16 1.18
C PRO A 125 8.19 -2.43 1.79
N LYS A 126 7.06 -2.38 1.08
CA LYS A 126 5.83 -1.75 1.58
C LYS A 126 5.32 -2.49 2.82
N ILE A 127 5.30 -3.81 2.75
CA ILE A 127 4.86 -4.66 3.87
C ILE A 127 5.83 -4.52 5.06
N ALA A 128 7.13 -4.43 4.81
CA ALA A 128 8.14 -4.28 5.86
C ALA A 128 7.96 -3.00 6.67
N HIS A 129 7.57 -1.90 6.01
CA HIS A 129 7.22 -0.65 6.65
C HIS A 129 6.03 -0.81 7.62
N LEU A 130 5.00 -1.59 7.24
CA LEU A 130 3.84 -1.85 8.11
C LEU A 130 4.22 -2.60 9.38
N PHE A 131 5.19 -3.53 9.31
CA PHE A 131 5.64 -4.30 10.46
C PHE A 131 6.81 -3.65 11.24
N GLY A 132 7.35 -2.52 10.77
CA GLY A 132 8.59 -1.95 11.31
C GLY A 132 9.79 -2.91 11.19
N THR A 133 9.83 -3.73 10.13
CA THR A 133 10.89 -4.72 9.89
C THR A 133 11.68 -4.42 8.62
N HIS A 134 12.76 -5.17 8.38
CA HIS A 134 13.53 -5.04 7.15
C HIS A 134 12.89 -5.84 6.01
N ALA A 135 12.88 -5.31 4.77
CA ALA A 135 12.28 -5.96 3.59
C ALA A 135 12.79 -7.38 3.33
N ARG A 136 14.06 -7.64 3.69
CA ARG A 136 14.67 -8.97 3.63
C ARG A 136 13.98 -9.99 4.55
N THR A 137 13.52 -9.57 5.73
CA THR A 137 12.78 -10.44 6.66
C THR A 137 11.44 -10.85 6.04
N ILE A 138 10.67 -9.88 5.52
CA ILE A 138 9.41 -10.15 4.82
C ILE A 138 9.62 -11.07 3.61
N SER A 139 10.62 -10.79 2.77
CA SER A 139 10.92 -11.63 1.60
C SER A 139 11.24 -13.07 1.98
N ARG A 140 11.95 -13.28 3.09
CA ARG A 140 12.25 -14.61 3.61
C ARG A 140 10.98 -15.32 4.07
N HIS A 141 10.12 -14.66 4.85
CA HIS A 141 8.84 -15.27 5.25
C HIS A 141 7.92 -15.55 4.05
N GLN A 142 7.94 -14.71 3.01
CA GLN A 142 7.18 -14.97 1.78
C GLN A 142 7.69 -16.22 1.07
N GLN A 143 9.01 -16.42 1.03
CA GLN A 143 9.61 -17.63 0.46
C GLN A 143 9.31 -18.86 1.32
N ASP A 144 9.47 -18.77 2.64
CA ASP A 144 9.19 -19.86 3.58
C ASP A 144 7.70 -20.27 3.54
N ALA A 145 6.79 -19.33 3.28
CA ALA A 145 5.36 -19.57 3.12
C ALA A 145 4.93 -19.96 1.70
N GLY A 146 5.84 -20.06 0.73
CA GLY A 146 5.52 -20.39 -0.67
C GLY A 146 4.76 -19.29 -1.42
N LEU A 147 4.74 -18.05 -0.90
CA LEU A 147 4.09 -16.89 -1.51
C LEU A 147 4.95 -16.20 -2.57
N LYS A 148 6.25 -16.48 -2.57
CA LYS A 148 7.23 -15.91 -3.50
C LYS A 148 8.23 -16.98 -3.88
N GLU A 149 8.45 -17.15 -5.18
CA GLU A 149 9.48 -18.06 -5.64
C GLU A 149 10.88 -17.58 -5.22
N PRO A 150 11.79 -18.51 -4.89
CA PRO A 150 13.18 -18.18 -4.70
C PRO A 150 13.70 -17.41 -5.92
N GLY A 151 14.37 -16.29 -5.68
CA GLY A 151 15.07 -15.61 -6.77
C GLY A 151 16.14 -16.53 -7.36
N GLN A 152 16.40 -16.40 -8.65
CA GLN A 152 17.46 -17.14 -9.32
C GLN A 152 18.78 -16.92 -8.59
N ALA A 153 19.52 -18.00 -8.32
CA ALA A 153 20.81 -17.90 -7.69
C ALA A 153 21.74 -17.01 -8.55
N PRO A 154 22.52 -16.09 -7.96
CA PRO A 154 23.42 -15.22 -8.72
C PRO A 154 24.45 -16.00 -9.54
N PHE A 155 24.73 -17.24 -9.15
CA PHE A 155 25.62 -18.15 -9.85
C PHE A 155 24.83 -19.41 -10.21
N GLN A 156 24.90 -19.79 -11.48
CA GLN A 156 24.35 -21.04 -11.98
C GLN A 156 25.45 -21.81 -12.68
N THR A 157 25.61 -23.09 -12.33
CA THR A 157 26.47 -24.00 -13.07
C THR A 157 25.64 -24.61 -14.20
N VAL A 158 26.03 -24.36 -15.44
CA VAL A 158 25.42 -24.94 -16.65
C VAL A 158 26.42 -25.94 -17.22
N ILE A 159 25.95 -27.14 -17.54
CA ILE A 159 26.75 -28.15 -18.23
C ILE A 159 26.42 -28.01 -19.72
N ASP A 160 27.43 -27.71 -20.53
CA ASP A 160 27.29 -27.58 -21.97
C ASP A 160 27.10 -28.94 -22.63
N ALA A 161 26.67 -28.96 -23.91
CA ALA A 161 26.46 -30.18 -24.68
C ALA A 161 27.74 -31.07 -24.81
N ASN A 162 28.91 -30.48 -24.56
CA ASN A 162 30.20 -31.17 -24.55
C ASN A 162 30.59 -31.74 -23.17
N GLY A 163 29.78 -31.53 -22.14
CA GLY A 163 30.05 -31.97 -20.76
C GLY A 163 30.96 -31.04 -19.95
N GLU A 164 31.31 -29.86 -20.46
CA GLU A 164 32.06 -28.85 -19.70
C GLU A 164 31.14 -28.02 -18.80
N GLU A 165 31.58 -27.77 -17.57
CA GLU A 165 30.87 -26.95 -16.59
C GLU A 165 31.23 -25.48 -16.75
N HIS A 166 30.22 -24.64 -17.02
CA HIS A 166 30.35 -23.19 -17.05
C HIS A 166 29.57 -22.57 -15.88
N THR A 167 30.23 -21.69 -15.13
CA THR A 167 29.55 -20.88 -14.13
C THR A 167 29.05 -19.59 -14.77
N ILE A 168 27.74 -19.47 -14.93
CA ILE A 168 27.08 -18.24 -15.38
C ILE A 168 26.77 -17.39 -14.15
N HIS A 169 27.38 -16.20 -14.10
CA HIS A 169 27.03 -15.19 -13.11
C HIS A 169 25.95 -14.26 -13.68
N THR A 170 24.77 -14.26 -13.08
CA THR A 170 23.71 -13.30 -13.41
C THR A 170 23.89 -12.06 -12.53
N PRO A 171 24.29 -10.91 -13.09
CA PRO A 171 24.47 -9.70 -12.30
C PRO A 171 23.13 -9.26 -11.69
N THR A 172 23.09 -9.16 -10.37
CA THR A 172 21.89 -8.74 -9.59
C THR A 172 21.44 -7.29 -9.85
N ARG A 173 22.18 -6.51 -10.65
CA ARG A 173 21.86 -5.12 -10.98
C ARG A 173 21.22 -5.07 -12.36
N PRO A 174 20.18 -4.23 -12.58
CA PRO A 174 19.66 -4.00 -13.92
C PRO A 174 20.81 -3.56 -14.82
N LYS A 175 20.86 -4.12 -16.03
CA LYS A 175 21.84 -3.76 -17.06
C LYS A 175 21.75 -2.24 -17.25
N MET A 176 22.79 -1.52 -16.79
CA MET A 176 22.73 -0.05 -16.70
C MET A 176 22.86 0.63 -18.06
N SER A 177 23.19 -0.14 -19.11
CA SER A 177 23.38 0.36 -20.46
C SER A 177 23.14 -0.76 -21.47
N ASP A 178 22.36 -0.46 -22.50
CA ASP A 178 22.20 -1.31 -23.70
C ASP A 178 23.17 -0.94 -24.81
N ILE A 179 24.14 -0.08 -24.52
CA ILE A 179 25.14 0.31 -25.51
C ILE A 179 26.01 -0.89 -25.87
N SER A 180 26.17 -1.12 -27.17
CA SER A 180 27.15 -2.06 -27.69
C SER A 180 28.55 -1.49 -27.49
N ASP A 181 29.58 -2.36 -27.46
CA ASP A 181 30.97 -1.90 -27.38
C ASP A 181 31.30 -1.05 -28.61
N GLU A 182 30.77 -1.39 -29.79
CA GLU A 182 30.94 -0.59 -31.00
C GLU A 182 30.32 0.82 -30.91
N ASP A 183 29.19 0.96 -30.24
CA ASP A 183 28.55 2.27 -30.04
C ASP A 183 29.22 3.06 -28.90
N LEU A 184 29.81 2.37 -27.93
CA LEU A 184 30.66 2.98 -26.91
C LEU A 184 31.93 3.56 -27.55
N ASP A 185 32.58 2.80 -28.43
CA ASP A 185 33.78 3.24 -29.14
C ASP A 185 33.49 4.47 -30.02
N LYS A 186 32.37 4.49 -30.75
CA LYS A 186 31.95 5.68 -31.52
C LYS A 186 31.70 6.91 -30.64
N LEU A 187 31.15 6.72 -29.45
CA LEU A 187 30.96 7.83 -28.49
C LEU A 187 32.30 8.35 -27.97
N ILE A 188 33.23 7.44 -27.65
CA ILE A 188 34.58 7.78 -27.21
C ILE A 188 35.31 8.55 -28.31
N ASP A 189 35.26 8.08 -29.56
CA ASP A 189 35.85 8.75 -30.72
C ASP A 189 35.26 10.17 -30.92
N GLY A 190 33.94 10.32 -30.74
CA GLY A 190 33.27 11.62 -30.78
C GLY A 190 33.76 12.59 -29.71
N ILE A 191 33.99 12.10 -28.48
CA ILE A 191 34.54 12.90 -27.38
C ILE A 191 36.00 13.29 -27.66
N HIS A 192 36.82 12.37 -28.17
CA HIS A 192 38.21 12.64 -28.52
C HIS A 192 38.36 13.63 -29.68
N ALA A 193 37.42 13.64 -30.63
CA ALA A 193 37.39 14.63 -31.71
C ALA A 193 37.12 16.06 -31.20
N ILE A 194 36.32 16.21 -30.13
CA ILE A 194 35.98 17.51 -29.53
C ILE A 194 37.04 17.95 -28.51
N CYS A 195 37.63 17.01 -27.78
CA CYS A 195 38.63 17.26 -26.75
C CYS A 195 39.83 16.30 -26.90
N PRO A 196 40.75 16.58 -27.84
CA PRO A 196 41.95 15.78 -28.00
C PRO A 196 42.78 15.79 -26.71
N GLY A 197 42.97 14.62 -26.11
CA GLY A 197 43.71 14.43 -24.86
C GLY A 197 42.86 14.22 -23.60
N PHE A 198 41.52 14.19 -23.70
CA PHE A 198 40.67 13.78 -22.59
C PHE A 198 41.03 12.36 -22.13
N GLY A 199 41.14 12.12 -20.80
CA GLY A 199 41.45 10.81 -20.23
C GLY A 199 42.93 10.35 -20.26
N HIS A 200 43.76 10.88 -21.16
CA HIS A 200 45.18 10.48 -21.28
C HIS A 200 46.00 10.61 -19.97
N PRO A 201 45.88 11.70 -19.19
CA PRO A 201 46.61 11.83 -17.93
C PRO A 201 46.18 10.79 -16.87
N GLN A 202 44.91 10.38 -16.88
CA GLN A 202 44.34 9.47 -15.89
C GLN A 202 44.71 8.01 -16.20
N ILE A 203 44.73 7.63 -17.48
CA ILE A 203 45.21 6.31 -17.92
C ILE A 203 46.71 6.17 -17.63
N LYS A 204 47.49 7.22 -17.89
CA LYS A 204 48.94 7.22 -17.61
C LYS A 204 49.26 7.12 -16.12
N ALA A 205 48.37 7.64 -15.25
CA ALA A 205 48.49 7.52 -13.80
C ALA A 205 48.02 6.17 -13.24
N ALA A 206 47.14 5.45 -13.94
CA ALA A 206 46.62 4.14 -13.51
C ALA A 206 47.53 2.95 -13.91
N VAL A 207 48.44 3.17 -14.88
CA VAL A 207 49.39 2.16 -15.38
C VAL A 207 50.79 2.32 -14.74
N ALA A 208 50.98 3.37 -13.94
CA ALA A 208 52.18 3.57 -13.10
C ALA A 208 51.96 2.96 -11.71
#